data_AF-A0A1F7UTM0-F1
#
_entry.id   AF-A0A1F7UTM0-F1
#
_cell.length_a   1.000
_cell.length_b   1.000
_cell.length_c   1.000
_cell.angle_alpha   90.00
_cell.angle_beta   90.00
_cell.angle_gamma   90.00
#
_symmetry.space_group_name_H-M   'P 1'
#
loop_
_entity.id
_entity.type
_entity.pdbx_description
1 polymer ?
#
loop_
_entity_poly.entity_id
_entity_poly.type
_entity_poly.pdbx_seq_one_letter_code
_entity_poly.pdbx_strand_id
1 'polypeptide(L)'
;MMMIQILISILAVIALLGVARNFKKGALSKGGLVLWILVWGAAVVLVWNPAVTNHIAGILGVGRGADAVFYVSIAVIFYVMFRIYGKMENLEHQLSEIAKKFALKDLEK
;
A
#
# COMPACT_ATOMS: atom_id res chain seq x y z
N MET A 1 -19.00 -11.75 -16.62
CA MET A 1 -19.04 -11.09 -15.29
C MET A 1 -18.37 -11.92 -14.17
N MET A 2 -17.54 -12.94 -14.45
CA MET A 2 -16.78 -13.67 -13.40
C MET A 2 -15.26 -13.64 -13.60
N MET A 3 -14.77 -13.34 -14.82
CA MET A 3 -13.34 -13.36 -15.14
C MET A 3 -12.52 -12.38 -14.29
N ILE A 4 -13.00 -11.13 -14.18
CA ILE A 4 -12.35 -10.09 -13.37
C ILE A 4 -12.39 -10.46 -11.88
N GLN A 5 -13.50 -11.02 -11.40
CA GLN A 5 -13.61 -11.43 -10.00
C GLN A 5 -12.64 -12.56 -9.65
N ILE A 6 -12.51 -13.57 -10.52
CA ILE A 6 -11.57 -14.69 -10.36
C ILE A 6 -10.12 -14.17 -10.39
N LEU A 7 -9.77 -13.33 -11.36
CA LEU A 7 -8.43 -12.74 -11.48
C LEU A 7 -8.04 -11.96 -10.22
N ILE A 8 -8.91 -11.07 -9.74
CA ILE A 8 -8.62 -10.26 -8.54
C ILE A 8 -8.56 -11.16 -7.30
N SER A 9 -9.42 -12.17 -7.19
CA SER A 9 -9.39 -13.12 -6.06
C SER A 9 -8.08 -13.91 -6.04
N ILE A 10 -7.59 -14.40 -7.19
CA ILE A 10 -6.29 -15.09 -7.30
C ILE A 10 -5.15 -14.14 -6.90
N LEU A 11 -5.16 -12.91 -7.41
CA LEU A 11 -4.18 -11.89 -7.04
C LEU A 11 -4.18 -11.61 -5.53
N ALA A 12 -5.36 -11.49 -4.92
CA ALA A 12 -5.50 -11.27 -3.49
C ALA A 12 -4.92 -12.43 -2.67
N VAL A 13 -5.15 -13.67 -3.09
CA VAL A 13 -4.56 -14.85 -2.44
C VAL A 13 -3.04 -14.84 -2.55
N ILE A 14 -2.49 -14.60 -3.74
CA ILE A 14 -1.02 -14.51 -3.95
C ILE A 14 -0.43 -13.41 -3.07
N ALA A 15 -1.08 -12.25 -3.00
CA ALA A 15 -0.60 -11.14 -2.20
C ALA A 15 -0.67 -11.42 -0.70
N LEU A 16 -1.76 -12.04 -0.21
CA LEU A 16 -1.88 -12.48 1.19
C LEU A 16 -0.82 -13.51 1.57
N LEU A 17 -0.50 -14.46 0.67
CA LEU A 17 0.61 -15.40 0.86
C LEU A 17 1.95 -14.67 0.93
N GLY A 18 2.16 -13.66 0.07
CA GLY A 18 3.33 -12.79 0.12
C GLY A 18 3.46 -12.04 1.45
N VAL A 19 2.36 -11.48 1.96
CA VAL A 19 2.31 -10.78 3.26
C VAL A 19 2.66 -11.73 4.40
N ALA A 20 2.05 -12.92 4.42
CA ALA A 20 2.34 -13.94 5.44
C ALA A 20 3.81 -14.38 5.41
N ARG A 21 4.39 -14.53 4.21
CA ARG A 21 5.81 -14.89 4.05
C ARG A 21 6.75 -13.77 4.51
N ASN A 22 6.45 -12.52 4.17
CA ASN A 22 7.26 -11.36 4.58
C ASN A 22 7.20 -11.13 6.09
N PHE A 23 6.04 -11.38 6.71
CA PHE A 23 5.91 -11.34 8.17
C PHE A 23 6.72 -12.45 8.86
N LYS A 24 6.66 -13.69 8.37
CA LYS A 24 7.49 -14.80 8.89
C LYS A 24 8.99 -14.53 8.78
N LYS A 25 9.42 -13.75 7.79
CA LYS A 25 10.82 -13.34 7.59
C LYS A 25 11.24 -12.14 8.46
N GLY A 26 10.35 -11.59 9.28
CA GLY A 26 10.63 -10.38 10.09
C GLY A 26 10.74 -9.08 9.28
N ALA A 27 10.50 -9.13 7.97
CA ALA A 27 10.61 -7.97 7.08
C ALA A 27 9.39 -7.03 7.14
N LEU A 28 8.31 -7.46 7.80
CA LEU A 28 7.06 -6.70 7.92
C LEU A 28 6.69 -6.53 9.39
N SER A 29 6.43 -5.29 9.81
CA SER A 29 5.95 -5.01 11.17
C SER A 29 4.53 -5.57 11.37
N LYS A 30 4.14 -5.82 12.63
CA LYS A 30 2.77 -6.23 12.98
C LYS A 30 1.71 -5.29 12.39
N GLY A 31 1.97 -3.98 12.41
CA GLY A 31 1.09 -2.98 11.79
C GLY A 31 1.02 -3.11 10.27
N GLY A 32 2.14 -3.40 9.60
CA GLY A 32 2.16 -3.67 8.16
C GLY A 32 1.34 -4.90 7.78
N LEU A 33 1.43 -5.98 8.55
CA LEU A 33 0.63 -7.18 8.32
C LEU A 33 -0.88 -6.90 8.41
N VAL A 34 -1.33 -6.22 9.47
CA VAL A 34 -2.75 -5.92 9.67
C VAL A 34 -3.27 -5.02 8.54
N LEU A 35 -2.50 -4.00 8.15
CA LEU A 35 -2.85 -3.11 7.06
C LEU A 35 -3.03 -3.88 5.75
N TRP A 36 -2.08 -4.75 5.39
CA TRP A 36 -2.16 -5.49 4.14
C TRP A 36 -3.28 -6.53 4.12
N ILE A 37 -3.57 -7.18 5.25
CA ILE A 37 -4.73 -8.07 5.35
C ILE A 37 -6.04 -7.29 5.13
N LEU A 38 -6.16 -6.11 5.75
CA LEU A 38 -7.32 -5.23 5.57
C LEU A 38 -7.49 -4.80 4.11
N VAL A 39 -6.41 -4.38 3.45
CA VAL A 39 -6.43 -3.93 2.04
C VAL A 39 -6.89 -5.05 1.12
N TRP A 40 -6.28 -6.23 1.21
CA TRP A 40 -6.64 -7.35 0.34
C TRP A 40 -8.00 -7.96 0.69
N GLY A 41 -8.38 -7.99 1.97
CA GLY A 41 -9.71 -8.37 2.40
C GLY A 41 -10.79 -7.43 1.85
N ALA A 42 -10.59 -6.12 1.95
CA ALA A 42 -11.49 -5.12 1.39
C ALA A 42 -11.61 -5.26 -0.14
N ALA A 43 -10.50 -5.50 -0.84
CA ALA A 43 -10.51 -5.71 -2.29
C ALA A 43 -11.38 -6.91 -2.70
N VAL A 44 -11.29 -8.05 -2.00
CA VAL A 44 -12.13 -9.22 -2.29
C VAL A 44 -13.61 -8.90 -2.02
N VAL A 45 -13.93 -8.24 -0.90
CA VAL A 45 -15.31 -7.87 -0.55
C VAL A 45 -15.93 -6.93 -1.58
N LEU A 46 -15.20 -5.89 -2.01
CA LEU A 46 -15.69 -4.93 -3.01
C LEU A 46 -15.91 -5.57 -4.39
N VAL A 47 -15.12 -6.58 -4.74
CA VAL A 47 -15.22 -7.30 -6.02
C VAL A 47 -16.39 -8.29 -6.03
N TRP A 48 -16.64 -8.96 -4.90
CA TRP A 48 -17.74 -9.92 -4.78
C TRP A 48 -19.09 -9.25 -4.48
N ASN A 49 -19.09 -8.06 -3.87
CA ASN A 49 -20.30 -7.30 -3.58
C ASN A 49 -20.30 -5.92 -4.26
N PRO A 50 -20.68 -5.84 -5.55
CA PRO A 50 -20.76 -4.58 -6.28
C PRO A 50 -21.81 -3.60 -5.71
N ALA A 51 -22.73 -4.04 -4.85
CA ALA A 51 -23.69 -3.14 -4.20
C ALA A 51 -23.01 -2.18 -3.23
N VAL A 52 -21.95 -2.62 -2.54
CA VAL A 52 -21.11 -1.76 -1.68
C VAL A 52 -20.46 -0.66 -2.51
N THR A 53 -19.86 -1.06 -3.63
CA THR A 53 -19.18 -0.16 -4.55
C THR A 53 -20.15 0.85 -5.18
N ASN A 54 -21.36 0.43 -5.52
CA ASN A 54 -22.41 1.32 -6.03
C ASN A 54 -22.94 2.29 -4.96
N HIS A 55 -23.00 1.88 -3.69
CA HIS A 55 -23.41 2.77 -2.61
C HIS A 55 -22.37 3.87 -2.36
N ILE A 56 -21.08 3.49 -2.36
CA ILE A 56 -19.97 4.45 -2.28
C ILE A 56 -20.00 5.42 -3.47
N ALA A 57 -20.26 4.93 -4.68
CA ALA A 57 -20.38 5.77 -5.86
C ALA A 57 -21.56 6.74 -5.80
N GLY A 58 -22.69 6.33 -5.20
CA GLY A 58 -23.83 7.22 -4.94
C GLY A 58 -23.48 8.39 -4.00
N ILE A 59 -22.68 8.15 -2.98
CA ILE A 59 -22.19 9.21 -2.06
C ILE A 59 -21.20 10.14 -2.77
N LEU A 60 -20.33 9.58 -3.61
CA LEU A 60 -19.31 10.34 -4.35
C LEU A 60 -19.87 11.02 -5.62
N GLY A 61 -21.14 10.80 -5.97
CA GLY A 61 -21.77 11.38 -7.16
C GLY A 61 -21.26 10.79 -8.48
N VAL A 62 -20.70 9.58 -8.47
CA VAL A 62 -20.11 8.92 -9.64
C VAL A 62 -21.08 7.85 -10.16
N GLY A 63 -21.31 7.80 -11.48
CA GLY A 63 -22.30 6.90 -12.08
C GLY A 63 -21.98 5.39 -12.01
N ARG A 64 -20.72 5.02 -11.74
CA ARG A 64 -20.27 3.62 -11.66
C ARG A 64 -19.41 3.40 -10.42
N GLY A 65 -19.71 2.33 -9.67
CA GLY A 65 -18.91 1.88 -8.52
C GLY A 65 -17.41 1.80 -8.79
N ALA A 66 -17.04 1.16 -9.90
CA ALA A 66 -15.64 0.94 -10.24
C ALA A 66 -14.84 2.25 -10.41
N ASP A 67 -15.46 3.28 -10.98
CA ASP A 67 -14.82 4.57 -11.26
C ASP A 67 -14.55 5.32 -9.95
N ALA A 68 -15.49 5.25 -9.00
CA ALA A 68 -15.32 5.79 -7.66
C ALA A 68 -14.13 5.15 -6.93
N VAL A 69 -14.00 3.82 -6.98
CA VAL A 69 -12.85 3.10 -6.42
C VAL A 69 -11.56 3.54 -7.11
N PHE A 70 -11.58 3.73 -8.43
CA PHE A 70 -10.42 4.19 -9.19
C PHE A 70 -9.94 5.57 -8.74
N TYR A 71 -10.85 6.55 -8.61
CA TYR A 71 -10.50 7.89 -8.16
C TYR A 71 -9.91 7.91 -6.76
N VAL A 72 -10.54 7.20 -5.83
CA VAL A 72 -10.04 7.08 -4.44
C VAL A 72 -8.67 6.40 -4.43
N SER A 73 -8.49 5.33 -5.21
CA SER A 73 -7.22 4.60 -5.29
C SER A 73 -6.09 5.49 -5.79
N ILE A 74 -6.33 6.26 -6.85
CA ILE A 74 -5.34 7.21 -7.39
C ILE A 74 -4.96 8.24 -6.32
N ALA A 75 -5.94 8.85 -5.65
CA ALA A 75 -5.68 9.84 -4.60
C ALA A 75 -4.85 9.25 -3.44
N VAL A 76 -5.20 8.04 -2.99
CA VAL A 76 -4.46 7.33 -1.93
C VAL A 76 -3.04 6.99 -2.39
N ILE A 77 -2.86 6.52 -3.63
CA ILE A 77 -1.54 6.22 -4.19
C ILE A 77 -0.67 7.48 -4.22
N PHE A 78 -1.18 8.61 -4.70
CA PHE A 78 -0.44 9.88 -4.70
C PHE A 78 -0.03 10.30 -3.28
N TYR A 79 -0.94 10.20 -2.31
CA TYR A 79 -0.64 10.51 -0.92
C TYR A 79 0.46 9.59 -0.35
N VAL A 80 0.38 8.29 -0.62
CA VAL A 80 1.39 7.31 -0.18
C VAL A 80 2.74 7.59 -0.85
N MET A 81 2.77 7.89 -2.15
CA MET A 81 3.99 8.27 -2.87
C MET A 81 4.63 9.52 -2.26
N PHE A 82 3.84 10.56 -1.99
CA PHE A 82 4.32 11.77 -1.32
C PHE A 82 4.94 11.45 0.05
N ARG A 83 4.29 10.61 0.86
CA ARG A 83 4.81 10.19 2.17
C ARG A 83 6.09 9.37 2.07
N ILE A 84 6.20 8.50 1.05
CA ILE A 84 7.41 7.72 0.79
C ILE A 84 8.56 8.65 0.38
N TYR A 85 8.30 9.62 -0.48
CA TYR A 85 9.28 10.60 -0.92
C TYR A 85 9.87 11.37 0.27
N GLY A 86 9.03 11.92 1.15
CA GLY A 86 9.52 12.62 2.35
C GLY A 86 10.30 11.72 3.33
N LYS A 87 9.95 10.42 3.42
CA LYS A 87 10.75 9.46 4.20
C LYS A 87 12.11 9.19 3.56
N MET A 88 12.17 9.16 2.23
CA MET A 88 13.39 8.92 1.47
C MET A 88 14.36 10.10 1.61
N GLU A 89 13.88 11.33 1.51
CA GLU A 89 14.65 12.56 1.75
C GLU A 89 15.24 12.59 3.18
N ASN A 90 14.43 12.26 4.19
CA ASN A 90 14.92 12.18 5.57
C ASN A 90 15.97 11.07 5.76
N LEU A 91 15.84 9.95 5.04
CA LEU A 91 16.84 8.87 5.07
C LEU A 91 18.15 9.33 4.42
N GLU A 92 18.08 10.04 3.29
CA GLU A 92 19.23 10.62 2.60
C GLU A 92 20.00 11.60 3.50
N HIS A 93 19.28 12.50 4.18
CA HIS A 93 19.90 13.40 5.17
C HIS A 93 20.62 12.66 6.29
N GLN A 94 20.02 11.61 6.85
CA GLN A 94 20.67 10.80 7.90
C GLN A 94 21.92 10.08 7.38
N LEU A 95 21.87 9.55 6.16
CA LEU A 95 23.02 8.95 5.48
C LEU A 95 24.16 9.94 5.29
N SER A 96 23.86 11.16 4.81
CA SER A 96 24.86 12.23 4.65
C SER A 96 25.50 12.63 5.98
N GLU A 97 24.71 12.78 7.04
CA GLU A 97 25.22 13.10 8.38
C GLU A 97 26.12 11.99 8.94
N ILE A 98 25.73 10.73 8.75
CA ILE A 98 26.55 9.57 9.15
C ILE A 98 27.86 9.58 8.37
N ALA A 99 27.82 9.75 7.05
CA ALA A 99 29.03 9.78 6.20
C ALA A 99 29.99 10.91 6.62
N LYS A 100 29.46 12.10 6.92
CA LYS A 100 30.26 13.24 7.41
C LYS A 100 30.94 12.94 8.74
N LYS A 101 30.22 12.31 9.69
CA LYS A 101 30.79 11.91 10.99
C LYS A 101 31.91 10.87 10.83
N PHE A 102 31.74 9.90 9.92
CA PHE A 102 32.80 8.94 9.62
C PHE A 102 34.04 9.60 9.02
N ALA A 103 33.86 10.49 8.04
CA ALA A 103 34.98 11.19 7.39
C ALA A 103 35.78 12.07 8.38
N LEU A 104 35.10 12.79 9.29
CA LEU A 104 35.77 13.59 10.32
C LEU A 104 36.53 12.73 11.33
N LYS A 105 35.97 11.58 11.73
CA LYS A 105 36.61 10.65 12.66
C LYS A 105 37.87 10.01 12.07
N ASP A 106 37.88 9.74 10.76
CA ASP A 106 39.06 9.18 10.09
C ASP A 106 40.20 10.22 9.94
N LEU A 107 39.89 11.52 9.94
CA LEU A 107 40.89 12.59 9.92
C LEU A 107 41.56 12.85 11.29
N GLU A 108 40.93 12.44 12.39
CA GLU A 108 41.48 12.57 13.75
C GLU A 108 42.40 11.38 14.15
N LYS A 109 42.56 10.37 13.29
CA LYS A 109 43.49 9.24 13.47
C LYS A 109 44.80 9.45 12.73
#